data_AF-A0A4C1THA9-F1
#
_entry.id   AF-A0A4C1THA9-F1
#
_cell.length_a   1.000
_cell.length_b   1.000
_cell.length_c   1.000
_cell.angle_alpha   90.00
_cell.angle_beta   90.00
_cell.angle_gamma   90.00
#
_symmetry.space_group_name_H-M   'P 1'
#
loop_
_entity.id
_entity.type
_entity.pdbx_description
1 polymer ?
#
loop_
_entity_poly.entity_id
_entity_poly.type
_entity_poly.pdbx_seq_one_letter_code
_entity_poly.pdbx_strand_id
1 'polypeptide(L)'
;MAWSQIKGYAASNVSWNLTRITDLVNEKINLMGATEWANLCTKVKEIEADYCKSDRVVDMITETFVIHVGDDDSEPNDDKSSSEMATSSTNTASSSRFHVTHDDLMEGVLPLLFFIF
;
A
#
# COMPACT_ATOMS: atom_id res chain seq x y z
N MET A 1 -0.34 18.52 -1.86
CA MET A 1 1.11 18.73 -1.81
C MET A 1 1.49 20.06 -2.45
N ALA A 2 2.58 20.69 -1.98
CA ALA A 2 3.07 21.96 -2.53
C ALA A 2 3.43 21.86 -4.02
N TRP A 3 4.17 20.80 -4.39
CA TRP A 3 4.63 20.60 -5.76
C TRP A 3 3.49 20.46 -6.78
N SER A 4 2.42 19.74 -6.44
CA SER A 4 1.23 19.61 -7.29
C SER A 4 0.61 20.97 -7.61
N GLN A 5 0.51 21.89 -6.63
CA GLN A 5 -0.02 23.23 -6.87
C GLN A 5 0.89 24.09 -7.74
N ILE A 6 2.21 24.00 -7.51
CA ILE A 6 3.22 24.73 -8.30
C ILE A 6 3.21 24.26 -9.75
N LYS A 7 3.23 22.94 -9.97
CA LYS A 7 3.15 22.31 -11.28
C LYS A 7 1.83 22.65 -11.99
N GLY A 8 0.71 22.62 -11.29
CA GLY A 8 -0.60 23.00 -11.83
C GLY A 8 -0.63 24.46 -12.28
N TYR A 9 -0.01 25.36 -11.52
CA TYR A 9 0.10 26.78 -11.89
C TYR A 9 0.97 26.98 -13.14
N ALA A 10 2.16 26.36 -13.19
CA ALA A 10 3.04 26.45 -14.35
C ALA A 10 2.39 25.84 -15.61
N ALA A 11 1.72 24.70 -15.48
CA ALA A 11 1.02 24.04 -16.59
C ALA A 11 -0.16 24.86 -17.12
N SER A 12 -0.87 25.58 -16.25
CA SER A 12 -1.99 26.44 -16.65
C SER A 12 -1.54 27.70 -17.42
N ASN A 13 -0.27 28.09 -17.27
CA ASN A 13 0.32 29.26 -17.92
C ASN A 13 1.17 28.90 -19.16
N VAL A 14 0.76 27.82 -19.86
CA VAL A 14 1.44 27.12 -20.96
C VAL A 14 2.53 27.95 -21.66
N SER A 15 3.78 27.62 -21.37
CA SER A 15 4.93 28.04 -22.15
C SER A 15 5.90 26.87 -22.30
N TRP A 16 6.36 26.60 -23.51
CA TRP A 16 7.34 25.54 -23.81
C TRP A 16 8.78 26.02 -23.59
N ASN A 17 8.96 27.07 -22.80
CA ASN A 17 10.24 27.72 -22.58
C ASN A 17 10.67 27.49 -21.12
N LEU A 18 11.83 26.86 -20.94
CA LEU A 18 12.34 26.50 -19.62
C LEU A 18 12.59 27.71 -18.71
N THR A 19 13.09 28.82 -19.27
CA THR A 19 13.29 30.07 -18.52
C THR A 19 11.96 30.57 -17.98
N ARG A 20 10.92 30.62 -18.82
CA ARG A 20 9.59 31.06 -18.40
C ARG A 20 8.92 30.11 -17.41
N ILE A 21 9.12 28.79 -17.53
CA ILE A 21 8.66 27.82 -16.53
C ILE A 21 9.33 28.10 -15.19
N THR A 22 10.63 28.41 -15.19
CA THR A 22 11.38 28.74 -13.97
C THR A 22 10.83 30.00 -13.30
N ASP A 23 10.53 31.03 -14.09
CA ASP A 23 9.92 32.26 -13.60
C ASP A 23 8.53 31.99 -12.98
N LEU A 24 7.69 31.20 -13.64
CA LEU A 24 6.35 30.83 -13.15
C LEU A 24 6.41 30.02 -11.85
N VAL A 25 7.42 29.17 -11.68
CA VAL A 25 7.64 28.42 -10.44
C VAL A 25 8.00 29.38 -9.30
N ASN A 26 8.95 30.30 -9.54
CA ASN A 26 9.34 31.31 -8.55
C ASN A 26 8.17 32.22 -8.19
N GLU A 27 7.38 32.64 -9.18
CA GLU A 27 6.17 33.44 -8.98
C GLU A 27 5.18 32.70 -8.07
N LYS A 28 4.87 31.44 -8.36
CA LYS A 28 3.92 30.68 -7.54
C LYS A 28 4.42 30.47 -6.12
N ILE A 29 5.72 30.20 -5.92
CA ILE A 29 6.31 30.05 -4.58
C ILE A 29 6.16 31.36 -3.79
N ASN A 30 6.41 32.51 -4.43
CA ASN A 30 6.28 33.82 -3.79
C ASN A 30 4.83 34.24 -3.53
N LEU A 31 3.89 33.79 -4.38
CA LEU A 31 2.45 34.01 -4.17
C LEU A 31 1.89 33.21 -2.99
N MET A 32 2.51 32.07 -2.66
CA MET A 32 2.05 31.25 -1.56
C MET A 32 2.38 31.91 -0.22
N GLY A 33 1.32 32.35 0.46
CA GLY A 33 1.44 33.01 1.77
C GLY A 33 1.69 32.03 2.91
N ALA A 34 2.07 32.55 4.08
CA ALA A 34 2.37 31.76 5.27
C ALA A 34 1.23 30.80 5.66
N THR A 35 -0.03 31.21 5.51
CA THR A 35 -1.20 30.38 5.80
C THR A 35 -1.34 29.20 4.84
N GLU A 36 -1.09 29.38 3.54
CA GLU A 36 -1.12 28.28 2.57
C GLU A 36 -0.02 27.27 2.87
N TRP A 37 1.18 27.73 3.19
CA TRP A 37 2.29 26.87 3.62
C TRP A 37 1.95 26.11 4.90
N ALA A 38 1.40 26.78 5.91
CA ALA A 38 0.99 26.14 7.14
C ALA A 38 -0.05 25.03 6.89
N ASN A 39 -1.05 25.29 6.06
CA ASN A 39 -2.06 24.30 5.69
C ASN A 39 -1.46 23.09 4.97
N LEU A 40 -0.48 23.31 4.09
CA LEU A 40 0.23 22.22 3.42
C LEU A 40 1.04 21.38 4.40
N CYS A 41 1.75 22.01 5.36
CA CYS A 41 2.47 21.30 6.40
C CYS A 41 1.53 20.47 7.30
N THR A 42 0.36 21.01 7.66
CA THR A 42 -0.64 20.27 8.42
C THR A 42 -1.12 19.04 7.65
N LYS A 43 -1.44 19.18 6.36
CA LYS A 43 -1.85 18.04 5.52
C LYS A 43 -0.79 16.95 5.43
N VAL A 44 0.50 17.31 5.36
CA VAL A 44 1.59 16.31 5.37
C VAL A 44 1.60 15.54 6.68
N LYS A 45 1.45 16.22 7.82
CA LYS A 45 1.38 15.57 9.14
C LYS A 45 0.20 14.62 9.27
N GLU A 46 -0.95 15.00 8.74
CA GLU A 46 -2.15 14.16 8.73
C GLU A 46 -1.91 12.89 7.91
N ILE A 47 -1.34 13.04 6.70
CA ILE A 47 -0.98 11.92 5.84
C ILE A 47 0.02 10.99 6.53
N GLU A 48 1.10 11.51 7.12
CA GLU A 48 2.07 10.70 7.87
C GLU A 48 1.44 9.98 9.06
N ALA A 49 0.55 10.63 9.80
CA ALA A 49 -0.15 10.00 10.91
C ALA A 49 -1.05 8.85 10.45
N ASP A 50 -1.69 8.98 9.30
CA ASP A 50 -2.53 7.92 8.73
C ASP A 50 -1.68 6.75 8.20
N TYR A 51 -0.53 7.02 7.58
CA TYR A 51 0.44 5.97 7.24
C TYR A 51 0.92 5.22 8.48
N CYS A 52 1.28 5.93 9.54
CA CYS A 52 1.74 5.31 10.79
C CYS A 52 0.67 4.36 11.39
N LYS A 53 -0.62 4.72 11.28
CA LYS A 53 -1.72 3.82 11.70
C LYS A 53 -1.80 2.57 10.81
N SER A 54 -1.66 2.76 9.49
CA SER A 54 -1.74 1.68 8.50
C SER A 54 -0.57 0.71 8.57
N ASP A 55 0.64 1.22 8.78
CA ASP A 55 1.88 0.43 8.89
C ASP A 55 1.76 -0.66 9.96
N ARG A 56 1.22 -0.29 11.13
CA ARG A 56 0.92 -1.25 12.20
C ARG A 56 -0.06 -2.35 11.79
N VAL A 57 -1.03 -2.06 10.92
CA VAL A 57 -1.97 -3.07 10.43
C VAL A 57 -1.27 -4.02 9.45
N VAL A 58 -0.40 -3.50 8.59
CA VAL A 58 0.40 -4.29 7.65
C VAL A 58 1.36 -5.22 8.40
N ASP A 59 2.03 -4.73 9.45
CA ASP A 59 2.90 -5.54 10.30
C ASP A 59 2.15 -6.71 10.95
N MET A 60 0.99 -6.44 11.54
CA MET A 60 0.16 -7.45 12.20
C MET A 60 -0.34 -8.53 11.22
N ILE A 61 -0.71 -8.13 10.00
CA ILE A 61 -1.10 -9.07 8.94
C ILE A 61 0.12 -9.89 8.51
N THR A 62 1.28 -9.26 8.34
CA THR A 62 2.52 -9.92 7.90
C THR A 62 3.02 -10.94 8.92
N GLU A 63 2.91 -10.66 10.22
CA GLU A 63 3.27 -11.59 11.30
C GLU A 63 2.46 -12.90 11.24
N THR A 64 1.19 -12.83 10.81
CA THR A 64 0.33 -14.01 10.65
C THR A 64 0.83 -14.97 9.55
N PHE A 65 1.62 -14.47 8.59
CA PHE A 65 2.16 -15.26 7.48
C PHE A 65 3.61 -15.70 7.70
N VAL A 66 4.17 -15.51 8.89
CA VAL A 66 5.52 -16.00 9.23
C VAL A 66 5.48 -17.52 9.33
N ILE A 67 5.88 -18.19 8.25
CA ILE A 67 6.09 -19.64 8.22
C ILE A 67 7.42 -19.92 8.95
N HIS A 68 7.35 -20.50 10.14
CA HIS A 68 8.53 -21.07 10.80
C HIS A 68 8.99 -22.29 10.00
N VAL A 69 10.05 -22.13 9.22
CA VAL A 69 10.84 -23.26 8.75
C VAL A 69 11.58 -23.79 9.97
N GLY A 70 10.94 -24.74 10.66
CA GLY A 70 11.66 -25.62 11.58
C GLY A 70 12.67 -26.41 10.76
N ASP A 71 13.91 -26.45 11.22
CA ASP A 71 14.92 -27.36 10.69
C ASP A 71 14.34 -28.78 10.72
N ASP A 72 14.15 -29.33 9.52
CA ASP A 72 13.69 -30.69 9.27
C ASP A 72 14.75 -31.68 9.76
N ASP A 73 14.78 -31.94 11.06
CA ASP A 73 15.39 -33.16 11.59
C ASP A 73 14.34 -34.28 11.48
N SER A 74 14.27 -34.84 10.28
CA SER A 74 13.54 -36.06 9.95
C SER A 74 14.03 -37.25 10.81
N GLU A 75 13.18 -37.76 11.71
CA GLU A 75 13.32 -39.10 12.28
C GLU A 75 12.21 -40.03 11.73
N PRO A 76 12.55 -41.11 11.00
CA PRO A 76 11.56 -42.04 10.48
C PRO A 76 11.20 -43.08 11.55
N ASN A 77 9.97 -43.08 12.04
CA ASN A 77 9.43 -44.21 12.80
C ASN A 77 8.40 -44.97 11.97
N ASP A 78 8.86 -46.06 11.37
CA ASP A 78 8.05 -47.17 10.88
C ASP A 78 7.35 -47.85 12.06
N ASP A 79 6.01 -47.89 12.06
CA ASP A 79 5.33 -49.10 12.53
C ASP A 79 3.91 -49.21 11.97
N LYS A 80 3.66 -50.31 11.26
CA LYS A 80 2.37 -50.66 10.67
C LYS A 80 1.54 -51.50 11.65
N SER A 81 0.24 -51.23 11.75
CA SER A 81 -0.76 -52.30 11.91
C SER A 81 -2.13 -51.88 11.40
N SER A 82 -2.76 -52.81 10.69
CA SER A 82 -3.96 -52.69 9.85
C SER A 82 -5.16 -53.37 10.50
N SER A 83 -6.36 -52.76 10.46
CA SER A 83 -7.61 -53.43 10.04
C SER A 83 -8.83 -52.48 10.04
N GLU A 84 -9.81 -52.79 9.20
CA GLU A 84 -10.74 -51.92 8.47
C GLU A 84 -12.20 -51.85 9.00
N MET A 85 -13.02 -50.98 8.35
CA MET A 85 -14.51 -50.90 8.25
C MET A 85 -15.28 -50.16 9.37
N ALA A 86 -16.26 -49.27 9.16
CA ALA A 86 -17.03 -48.87 7.98
C ALA A 86 -17.63 -47.43 8.10
N THR A 87 -17.68 -46.75 6.95
CA THR A 87 -18.65 -45.75 6.42
C THR A 87 -19.51 -44.90 7.36
N SER A 88 -19.37 -43.57 7.25
CA SER A 88 -20.52 -42.68 7.05
C SER A 88 -20.09 -41.37 6.37
N SER A 89 -20.63 -41.13 5.17
CA SER A 89 -20.36 -39.96 4.33
C SER A 89 -21.05 -38.71 4.87
N THR A 90 -20.35 -37.58 4.97
CA THR A 90 -20.98 -36.26 4.96
C THR A 90 -20.03 -35.19 4.41
N ASN A 91 -20.32 -34.82 3.15
CA ASN A 91 -20.21 -33.49 2.55
C ASN A 91 -18.86 -32.77 2.63
N THR A 92 -18.08 -32.93 1.55
CA THR A 92 -17.01 -32.02 1.13
C THR A 92 -17.63 -30.66 0.78
N ALA A 93 -17.82 -29.81 1.78
CA ALA A 93 -18.25 -28.43 1.59
C ALA A 93 -17.02 -27.55 1.37
N SER A 94 -16.90 -27.07 0.13
CA SER A 94 -16.24 -25.84 -0.29
C SER A 94 -14.81 -25.61 0.20
N SER A 95 -13.87 -25.98 -0.66
CA SER A 95 -12.69 -25.14 -0.89
C SER A 95 -13.18 -23.73 -1.24
N SER A 96 -13.22 -22.83 -0.26
CA SER A 96 -13.30 -21.39 -0.54
C SER A 96 -11.96 -21.01 -1.15
N ARG A 97 -11.85 -21.22 -2.46
CA ARG A 97 -10.91 -20.55 -3.34
C ARG A 97 -11.14 -19.06 -3.14
N PHE A 98 -10.41 -18.45 -2.20
CA PHE A 98 -10.29 -17.00 -2.12
C PHE A 98 -9.54 -16.58 -3.38
N HIS A 99 -10.33 -16.29 -4.41
CA HIS A 99 -9.85 -15.65 -5.61
C HIS A 99 -9.64 -14.19 -5.23
N VAL A 100 -8.48 -13.88 -4.66
CA VAL A 100 -8.03 -12.49 -4.53
C VAL A 100 -7.80 -12.02 -5.95
N THR A 101 -8.80 -11.34 -6.51
CA THR A 101 -8.63 -10.64 -7.78
C THR A 101 -7.63 -9.52 -7.57
N HIS A 102 -6.73 -9.36 -8.54
CA HIS A 102 -5.74 -8.29 -8.58
C HIS A 102 -6.36 -6.88 -8.37
N ASP A 103 -7.66 -6.73 -8.58
CA ASP A 103 -8.40 -5.48 -8.38
C ASP A 103 -8.46 -5.02 -6.92
N ASP A 104 -8.56 -5.92 -5.92
CA ASP A 104 -8.65 -5.53 -4.49
C ASP A 104 -7.32 -4.99 -3.94
N LEU A 105 -6.19 -5.43 -4.50
CA LEU A 105 -4.85 -4.93 -4.11
C LEU A 105 -4.59 -3.53 -4.68
N MET A 106 -5.18 -3.22 -5.82
CA MET A 106 -4.91 -1.98 -6.57
C MET A 106 -5.68 -0.79 -6.00
N GLU A 107 -6.82 -1.00 -5.33
CA GLU A 107 -7.61 0.11 -4.75
C GLU A 107 -6.89 0.82 -3.57
N GLY A 108 -6.03 0.11 -2.83
CA GLY A 108 -5.25 0.68 -1.72
C GLY A 108 -3.87 1.23 -2.13
N VAL A 109 -3.28 0.70 -3.20
CA VAL A 109 -1.89 1.02 -3.63
C VAL A 109 -1.85 2.12 -4.69
N LEU A 110 -2.88 2.25 -5.53
CA LEU A 110 -2.93 3.28 -6.58
C LEU A 110 -2.92 4.74 -6.10
N PRO A 111 -3.55 5.14 -4.98
CA PRO A 111 -3.36 6.50 -4.48
C PRO A 111 -1.91 6.79 -4.06
N LEU A 112 -1.10 5.76 -3.76
CA LEU A 112 0.30 5.90 -3.33
C LEU A 112 1.22 6.39 -4.45
N LEU A 113 0.98 5.96 -5.69
CA LEU A 113 1.81 6.34 -6.84
C LEU A 113 1.53 7.77 -7.34
N PHE A 114 0.31 8.27 -7.13
CA PHE A 114 -0.07 9.63 -7.53
C PHE A 114 0.55 10.74 -6.66
N PHE A 115 1.08 10.41 -5.47
CA PHE A 115 1.75 11.39 -4.61
C PHE A 115 3.22 11.63 -4.97
N ILE A 116 3.80 10.79 -5.85
CA ILE A 116 5.22 10.83 -6.20
C ILE A 116 5.48 11.53 -7.57
N PHE A 117 4.46 11.76 -8.41
CA PHE A 117 4.62 12.35 -9.77
C PHE A 117 3.85 13.66 -10.03
#